data_AF-A0A1H9V016-F1
#
_entry.id   AF-A0A1H9V016-F1
#
_cell.length_a   1.000
_cell.length_b   1.000
_cell.length_c   1.000
_cell.angle_alpha   90.00
_cell.angle_beta   90.00
_cell.angle_gamma   90.00
#
_symmetry.space_group_name_H-M   'P 1'
#
loop_
_entity.id
_entity.type
_entity.pdbx_description
1 polymer ?
#
loop_
_entity_poly.entity_id
_entity_poly.type
_entity_poly.pdbx_seq_one_letter_code
_entity_poly.pdbx_strand_id
1 'polypeptide(L)'
;MDLNVFAFVSIILAFSAFIKVFFGVFYHEQLYDWAKKHYSQEKWSTPVKGLLIYAVALFLLVWYATLTGYIAYGWILTVFITLASLKTVTLLFNWEHTSPKFVAFIDKSGKKLWFVDLFVAVIGFLFLWLGLMVY
;
A
#
# COMPACT_ATOMS: atom_id res chain seq x y z
N MET A 1 -9.51 15.38 -22.55
CA MET A 1 -8.43 14.52 -22.03
C MET A 1 -9.14 13.50 -21.16
N ASP A 2 -9.41 12.32 -21.70
CA ASP A 2 -10.11 11.29 -20.92
C ASP A 2 -9.24 10.94 -19.71
N LEU A 3 -9.82 11.00 -18.52
CA LEU A 3 -9.09 10.75 -17.29
C LEU A 3 -8.70 9.27 -17.26
N ASN A 4 -7.44 8.97 -17.56
CA ASN A 4 -6.94 7.60 -17.46
C ASN A 4 -6.90 7.20 -15.97
N VAL A 5 -7.88 6.37 -15.56
CA VAL A 5 -8.01 5.89 -14.18
C VAL A 5 -6.77 5.10 -13.75
N PHE A 6 -6.13 4.36 -14.65
CA PHE A 6 -4.89 3.63 -14.35
C PHE A 6 -3.72 4.58 -14.09
N ALA A 7 -3.58 5.63 -14.90
CA ALA A 7 -2.57 6.66 -14.69
C ALA A 7 -2.79 7.38 -13.35
N PHE A 8 -4.03 7.78 -13.08
CA PHE A 8 -4.42 8.45 -11.85
C PHE A 8 -4.14 7.60 -10.60
N VAL A 9 -4.56 6.33 -10.61
CA VAL A 9 -4.29 5.41 -9.49
C VAL A 9 -2.78 5.16 -9.33
N SER A 10 -2.05 5.02 -10.43
CA SER A 10 -0.59 4.83 -10.38
C SER A 10 0.13 6.02 -9.74
N ILE A 11 -0.29 7.24 -10.06
CA ILE A 11 0.24 8.46 -9.43
C ILE A 11 -0.11 8.50 -7.94
N ILE A 12 -1.34 8.16 -7.56
CA ILE A 12 -1.75 8.07 -6.15
C ILE A 12 -0.89 7.07 -5.38
N LEU A 13 -0.67 5.87 -5.95
CA LEU A 13 0.15 4.83 -5.32
C LEU A 13 1.62 5.27 -5.20
N ALA A 14 2.16 5.92 -6.23
CA ALA A 14 3.51 6.46 -6.20
C ALA A 14 3.67 7.50 -5.08
N PHE A 15 2.73 8.44 -4.97
CA PHE A 15 2.77 9.46 -3.94
C PHE A 15 2.64 8.86 -2.53
N SER A 16 1.72 7.92 -2.33
CA SER A 16 1.59 7.18 -1.07
C SER A 16 2.87 6.42 -0.70
N ALA A 17 3.53 5.80 -1.67
CA ALA A 17 4.81 5.13 -1.47
C ALA A 17 5.91 6.14 -1.07
N PHE A 18 6.01 7.28 -1.75
CA PHE A 18 6.99 8.31 -1.41
C PHE A 18 6.75 8.95 -0.05
N ILE A 19 5.48 9.20 0.33
CA ILE A 19 5.16 9.65 1.68
C ILE A 19 5.68 8.62 2.71
N LYS A 20 5.39 7.33 2.50
CA LYS A 20 5.87 6.29 3.40
C LYS A 20 7.40 6.25 3.47
N VAL A 21 8.08 6.32 2.33
CA VAL A 21 9.56 6.31 2.27
C VAL A 21 10.14 7.54 2.95
N PHE A 22 9.54 8.71 2.75
CA PHE A 22 9.94 9.94 3.42
C PHE A 22 9.88 9.76 4.95
N PHE A 23 8.76 9.29 5.48
CA PHE A 23 8.66 9.00 6.91
C PHE A 23 9.58 7.85 7.34
N GLY A 24 9.79 6.82 6.53
CA GLY A 24 10.67 5.70 6.83
C GLY A 24 12.15 6.06 6.87
N VAL A 25 12.57 7.09 6.12
CA VAL A 25 13.95 7.58 6.08
C VAL A 25 14.20 8.65 7.16
N PHE A 26 13.31 9.63 7.30
CA PHE A 26 13.52 10.77 8.20
C PHE A 26 12.98 10.54 9.62
N TYR A 27 11.96 9.70 9.76
CA TYR A 27 11.23 9.48 11.01
C TYR A 27 11.06 7.98 11.28
N HIS A 28 12.10 7.19 10.99
CA HIS A 28 12.08 5.73 11.00
C HIS A 28 11.47 5.17 12.29
N GLU A 29 12.04 5.52 13.44
CA GLU A 29 11.59 5.03 14.75
C GLU A 29 10.15 5.45 15.04
N GLN A 30 9.78 6.71 14.79
CA GLN A 30 8.42 7.17 15.04
C GLN A 30 7.38 6.49 14.14
N LEU A 31 7.72 6.21 12.88
CA LEU A 31 6.82 5.51 11.95
C LEU A 31 6.53 4.09 12.45
N TYR A 32 7.57 3.35 12.86
CA TYR A 32 7.42 1.97 13.32
C TYR A 32 6.83 1.87 14.72
N ASP A 33 7.12 2.81 15.62
CA ASP A 33 6.47 2.91 16.93
C ASP A 33 4.99 3.27 16.80
N TRP A 34 4.66 4.20 15.90
CA TRP A 34 3.27 4.52 15.56
C TRP A 34 2.55 3.29 15.00
N ALA A 35 3.17 2.57 14.07
CA ALA A 35 2.61 1.34 13.52
C ALA A 35 2.41 0.31 14.65
N LYS A 36 3.42 0.06 15.47
CA LYS A 36 3.33 -0.88 16.60
C LYS A 36 2.16 -0.54 17.52
N LYS A 37 2.04 0.72 17.93
CA LYS A 37 0.96 1.21 18.82
C LYS A 37 -0.44 0.99 18.24
N HIS A 38 -0.61 1.14 16.92
CA HIS A 38 -1.91 1.01 16.28
C HIS A 38 -2.26 -0.42 15.88
N TYR A 39 -1.25 -1.24 15.57
CA TYR A 39 -1.43 -2.65 15.24
C TYR A 39 -1.44 -3.56 16.48
N SER A 40 -0.96 -3.13 17.64
CA SER A 40 -1.04 -3.89 18.89
C SER A 40 -2.41 -3.82 19.59
N GLN A 41 -3.35 -3.04 19.05
CA GLN A 41 -4.69 -2.90 19.63
C GLN A 41 -5.56 -4.11 19.27
N GLU A 42 -6.39 -4.56 20.22
CA GLU A 42 -7.34 -5.66 19.98
C GLU A 42 -8.34 -5.35 18.85
N LYS A 43 -8.70 -4.07 18.70
CA LYS A 43 -9.62 -3.58 17.68
C LYS A 43 -8.91 -2.64 16.70
N TRP A 44 -9.47 -2.48 15.51
CA TRP A 44 -8.96 -1.52 14.53
C TRP A 44 -8.99 -0.09 15.06
N SER A 45 -7.81 0.51 15.15
CA SER A 45 -7.68 1.95 15.35
C SER A 45 -8.20 2.73 14.14
N THR A 46 -8.63 3.98 14.36
CA THR A 46 -9.15 4.85 13.30
C THR A 46 -8.19 5.00 12.11
N PRO A 47 -6.87 5.20 12.31
CA PRO A 47 -5.93 5.28 11.19
C PRO A 47 -5.84 3.98 10.38
N VAL A 48 -5.85 2.82 11.06
CA VAL A 48 -5.86 1.52 10.39
C VAL A 48 -7.14 1.35 9.56
N LYS A 49 -8.31 1.73 10.08
CA LYS A 49 -9.56 1.73 9.30
C LYS A 49 -9.45 2.61 8.06
N GLY A 50 -8.90 3.81 8.19
CA GLY A 50 -8.68 4.71 7.06
C GLY A 50 -7.80 4.08 5.97
N LEU A 51 -6.69 3.45 6.35
CA LEU A 51 -5.80 2.74 5.42
C LEU A 51 -6.49 1.54 4.75
N LEU A 52 -7.30 0.78 5.50
CA LEU A 52 -8.05 -0.35 4.95
C LEU A 52 -9.12 0.11 3.96
N ILE A 53 -9.88 1.17 4.29
CA ILE A 53 -10.87 1.77 3.39
C ILE A 53 -10.19 2.28 2.12
N TYR A 54 -9.06 2.99 2.26
CA TYR A 54 -8.26 3.45 1.13
C TYR A 54 -7.81 2.29 0.23
N ALA A 55 -7.29 1.22 0.82
CA ALA A 55 -6.84 0.04 0.07
C ALA A 55 -8.00 -0.65 -0.67
N VAL A 56 -9.15 -0.81 -0.02
CA VAL A 56 -10.36 -1.39 -0.64
C VAL A 56 -10.91 -0.49 -1.75
N ALA A 57 -10.94 0.82 -1.54
CA ALA A 57 -11.39 1.78 -2.55
C ALA A 57 -10.53 1.73 -3.81
N LEU A 58 -9.20 1.73 -3.65
CA LEU A 58 -8.28 1.58 -4.78
C LEU A 58 -8.44 0.24 -5.50
N PHE A 59 -8.62 -0.84 -4.74
CA PHE A 59 -8.87 -2.16 -5.32
C PHE A 59 -10.12 -2.17 -6.20
N LEU A 60 -11.25 -1.67 -5.68
CA LEU A 60 -12.50 -1.58 -6.43
C LEU A 60 -12.38 -0.68 -7.64
N LEU A 61 -11.69 0.47 -7.51
CA LEU A 61 -11.49 1.42 -8.61
C LEU A 61 -10.67 0.81 -9.75
N VAL A 62 -9.56 0.11 -9.43
CA VAL A 62 -8.70 -0.52 -10.45
C VAL A 62 -9.42 -1.68 -11.13
N TRP A 63 -10.16 -2.50 -10.37
CA TRP A 63 -10.95 -3.58 -10.97
C TRP A 63 -12.10 -3.05 -11.83
N TYR A 64 -12.78 -1.99 -11.39
CA TYR A 64 -13.79 -1.32 -12.19
C TYR A 64 -13.19 -0.80 -13.50
N ALA A 65 -12.05 -0.12 -13.44
CA ALA A 65 -11.34 0.35 -14.64
C ALA A 65 -10.90 -0.80 -15.54
N THR A 66 -10.43 -1.92 -14.97
CA THR A 66 -10.05 -3.12 -15.72
C THR A 66 -11.21 -3.73 -16.50
N LEU A 67 -12.40 -3.75 -15.92
CA LEU A 67 -13.59 -4.34 -16.53
C LEU A 67 -14.26 -3.41 -17.55
N THR A 68 -14.23 -2.10 -17.32
CA THR A 68 -15.00 -1.12 -18.12
C THR A 68 -14.17 -0.32 -19.12
N GLY A 69 -12.86 -0.14 -18.85
CA GLY A 69 -11.95 0.66 -19.65
C GLY A 69 -10.65 -0.09 -19.86
N TYR A 70 -10.62 -0.99 -20.85
CA TYR A 70 -9.37 -1.66 -21.20
C TYR A 70 -8.35 -0.65 -21.73
N ILE A 71 -7.22 -0.55 -21.05
CA ILE A 71 -6.06 0.22 -21.49
C ILE A 71 -4.89 -0.75 -21.66
N ALA A 72 -4.09 -0.53 -22.70
CA ALA A 72 -2.87 -1.30 -22.93
C ALA A 72 -2.03 -1.33 -21.64
N TYR A 73 -1.58 -2.52 -21.25
CA TYR A 73 -0.79 -2.74 -20.03
C TYR A 73 -1.50 -2.43 -18.69
N GLY A 74 -2.80 -2.09 -18.67
CA GLY A 74 -3.55 -1.83 -17.43
C GLY A 74 -3.56 -3.03 -16.47
N TRP A 75 -3.45 -4.25 -17.02
CA TRP A 75 -3.34 -5.49 -16.26
C TRP A 75 -2.16 -5.51 -15.28
N ILE A 76 -1.07 -4.77 -15.56
CA ILE A 76 0.09 -4.69 -14.66
C ILE A 76 -0.35 -4.12 -13.31
N LEU A 77 -1.02 -2.97 -13.32
CA LEU A 77 -1.55 -2.34 -12.11
C LEU A 77 -2.55 -3.25 -11.40
N THR A 78 -3.43 -3.91 -12.16
CA THR A 78 -4.44 -4.84 -11.61
C THR A 78 -3.80 -6.00 -10.87
N VAL A 79 -2.73 -6.59 -11.42
CA VAL A 79 -1.99 -7.68 -10.76
C VAL A 79 -1.33 -7.18 -9.47
N PHE A 80 -0.65 -6.04 -9.49
CA PHE A 80 -0.02 -5.47 -8.29
C PHE A 80 -1.05 -5.19 -7.19
N ILE A 81 -2.16 -4.55 -7.54
CA ILE A 81 -3.23 -4.24 -6.59
C ILE A 81 -3.88 -5.51 -6.05
N THR A 82 -4.07 -6.53 -6.88
CA THR A 82 -4.61 -7.81 -6.43
C THR A 82 -3.69 -8.49 -5.42
N LEU A 83 -2.38 -8.55 -5.71
CA LEU A 83 -1.38 -9.12 -4.80
C LEU A 83 -1.30 -8.35 -3.48
N ALA A 84 -1.35 -7.01 -3.53
CA ALA A 84 -1.36 -6.17 -2.33
C ALA A 84 -2.63 -6.41 -1.50
N SER A 85 -3.79 -6.51 -2.16
CA SER A 85 -5.08 -6.70 -1.49
C SER A 85 -5.23 -8.06 -0.81
N LEU A 86 -4.55 -9.12 -1.25
CA LEU A 86 -4.54 -10.40 -0.52
C LEU A 86 -4.06 -10.26 0.93
N LYS A 87 -3.04 -9.42 1.16
CA LYS A 87 -2.56 -9.12 2.51
C LYS A 87 -3.58 -8.26 3.29
N THR A 88 -4.20 -7.29 2.63
CA THR A 88 -5.25 -6.44 3.21
C THR A 88 -6.47 -7.26 3.65
N VAL A 89 -6.90 -8.22 2.84
CA VAL A 89 -8.00 -9.15 3.15
C VAL A 89 -7.67 -9.96 4.41
N THR A 90 -6.45 -10.44 4.55
CA THR A 90 -6.02 -11.16 5.76
C THR A 90 -6.10 -10.28 7.00
N LEU A 91 -5.71 -9.00 6.90
CA LEU A 91 -5.85 -8.02 7.98
C LEU A 91 -7.31 -7.67 8.30
N LEU A 92 -8.20 -7.66 7.29
CA LEU A 92 -9.63 -7.37 7.42
C LEU A 92 -10.42 -8.50 8.07
N PHE A 93 -10.13 -9.75 7.74
CA PHE A 93 -10.92 -10.87 8.26
C PHE A 93 -10.27 -11.58 9.44
N ASN A 94 -8.96 -11.44 9.61
CA ASN A 94 -8.22 -12.15 10.65
C ASN A 94 -7.29 -11.23 11.43
N TRP A 95 -7.81 -10.08 11.87
CA TRP A 95 -7.06 -9.06 12.60
C TRP A 95 -6.35 -9.63 13.83
N GLU A 96 -7.07 -10.33 14.70
CA GLU A 96 -6.56 -10.85 15.98
C GLU A 96 -5.36 -11.79 15.80
N HIS A 97 -5.31 -12.55 14.70
CA HIS A 97 -4.17 -13.44 14.43
C HIS A 97 -3.07 -12.78 13.60
N THR A 98 -3.38 -11.71 12.86
CA THR A 98 -2.46 -11.09 11.88
C THR A 98 -1.74 -9.88 12.47
N SER A 99 -2.43 -9.08 13.29
CA SER A 99 -1.85 -7.89 13.92
C SER A 99 -0.66 -8.25 14.84
N PRO A 100 -0.70 -9.31 15.67
CA PRO A 100 0.44 -9.68 16.52
C PRO A 100 1.63 -10.16 15.68
N LYS A 101 1.40 -10.83 14.55
CA LYS A 101 2.45 -11.24 13.61
C LYS A 101 3.13 -10.03 12.97
N PHE A 102 2.36 -9.00 12.65
CA PHE A 102 2.89 -7.75 12.11
C PHE A 102 3.74 -7.01 13.15
N VAL A 103 3.27 -6.91 14.40
CA VAL A 103 4.05 -6.32 15.50
C VAL A 103 5.34 -7.13 15.75
N ALA A 104 5.24 -8.45 15.81
CA ALA A 104 6.41 -9.32 15.98
C ALA A 104 7.40 -9.22 14.81
N PHE A 105 6.92 -8.97 13.59
CA PHE A 105 7.78 -8.70 12.44
C PHE A 105 8.54 -7.39 12.61
N ILE A 106 7.88 -6.30 13.06
CA ILE A 106 8.55 -5.03 13.34
C ILE A 106 9.65 -5.24 14.39
N ASP A 107 9.32 -5.88 15.51
CA ASP A 107 10.24 -6.11 16.63
C ASP A 107 11.45 -6.97 16.24
N LYS A 108 11.25 -8.01 15.41
CA LYS A 108 12.33 -8.91 14.97
C LYS A 108 13.18 -8.33 13.83
N SER A 109 12.63 -7.40 13.05
CA SER A 109 13.28 -6.96 11.82
C SER A 109 14.32 -5.88 12.08
N GLY A 110 14.12 -4.99 13.05
CA GLY A 110 15.08 -3.93 13.40
C GLY A 110 15.59 -3.20 12.15
N LYS A 111 16.92 -3.20 11.94
CA LYS A 111 17.56 -2.58 10.76
C LYS A 111 17.08 -3.14 9.40
N LYS A 112 16.48 -4.33 9.34
CA LYS A 112 15.93 -4.90 8.11
C LYS A 112 14.70 -4.16 7.61
N LEU A 113 14.05 -3.37 8.46
CA LEU A 113 12.92 -2.51 8.07
C LEU A 113 13.32 -1.46 7.03
N TRP A 114 14.58 -1.02 7.05
CA TRP A 114 15.11 -0.11 6.04
C TRP A 114 15.08 -0.70 4.62
N PHE A 115 15.26 -2.03 4.48
CA PHE A 115 15.09 -2.70 3.19
C PHE A 115 13.63 -2.70 2.72
N VAL A 116 12.67 -2.72 3.65
CA VAL A 116 11.25 -2.58 3.31
C VAL A 116 10.98 -1.20 2.75
N ASP A 117 11.54 -0.15 3.38
CA ASP A 117 11.40 1.22 2.91
C ASP A 117 12.06 1.41 1.53
N LEU A 118 13.27 0.89 1.33
CA LEU A 118 13.94 0.91 0.02
C LEU A 118 13.12 0.18 -1.05
N PHE A 119 12.58 -0.99 -0.73
CA PHE A 119 11.74 -1.76 -1.66
C PHE A 119 10.46 -0.99 -2.03
N VAL A 120 9.82 -0.33 -1.05
CA VAL A 120 8.65 0.53 -1.29
C VAL A 120 9.03 1.72 -2.17
N ALA A 121 10.22 2.29 -2.02
CA ALA A 121 10.69 3.38 -2.88
C ALA A 121 10.79 2.94 -4.34
N VAL A 122 11.39 1.77 -4.60
CA VAL A 122 11.48 1.20 -5.96
C VAL A 122 10.10 0.97 -6.56
N ILE A 123 9.16 0.44 -5.77
CA ILE A 123 7.76 0.27 -6.22
C ILE A 123 7.10 1.63 -6.50
N GLY A 124 7.35 2.66 -5.67
CA GLY A 124 6.85 4.01 -5.89
C GLY A 124 7.32 4.60 -7.21
N PHE A 125 8.61 4.46 -7.52
CA PHE A 125 9.17 4.87 -8.81
C PHE A 125 8.57 4.09 -9.98
N LEU A 126 8.35 2.78 -9.82
CA LEU A 126 7.69 1.95 -10.84
C LEU A 126 6.27 2.44 -11.12
N PHE A 127 5.47 2.74 -10.10
CA PHE A 127 4.13 3.28 -10.29
C PHE A 127 4.14 4.70 -10.90
N LEU A 128 5.09 5.54 -10.51
CA LEU A 128 5.25 6.86 -11.13
C LEU A 128 5.55 6.73 -12.63
N TRP A 129 6.46 5.82 -12.98
CA TRP A 129 6.81 5.55 -14.37
C TRP A 129 5.62 5.00 -15.17
N LEU A 130 4.88 4.03 -14.60
CA LEU A 130 3.66 3.50 -15.22
C LEU A 130 2.62 4.61 -15.46
N GLY A 131 2.41 5.49 -14.48
CA GLY A 131 1.42 6.54 -14.58
C GLY A 131 1.78 7.72 -15.49
N LEU A 132 3.07 7.93 -15.81
CA LEU A 132 3.51 9.03 -16.68
C LEU A 132 3.83 8.58 -18.11
N MET A 133 4.30 7.35 -18.29
CA MET A 133 4.91 6.89 -19.55
C MET A 133 4.16 5.71 -20.21
N VAL A 134 3.33 4.99 -19.46
CA VAL A 134 2.65 3.77 -19.96
C VAL A 134 1.14 3.97 -20.10
N TYR A 135 0.52 4.62 -19.12
CA TYR A 135 -0.92 4.89 -19.06
C TYR A 135 -1.19 6.34 -19.46
#